data_AF-A0AB36SWJ2-F1
#
_entry.id   AF-A0AB36SWJ2-F1
#
_cell.length_a   1.000
_cell.length_b   1.000
_cell.length_c   1.000
_cell.angle_alpha   90.00
_cell.angle_beta   90.00
_cell.angle_gamma   90.00
#
_symmetry.space_group_name_H-M   'P 1'
#
loop_
_entity.id
_entity.type
_entity.pdbx_description
1 polymer ?
#
loop_
_entity_poly.entity_id
_entity_poly.type
_entity_poly.pdbx_seq_one_letter_code
_entity_poly.pdbx_strand_id
1 'polypeptide(L)'
;MLTFLFELDKSLPQKDESRYDAYSKGFIEGDVTICASERVLFQKSCMKVAELGIYLGQWMEQVQYGQNVHMNYETADRDEIILGFSYEEENQWRIYSSWQQFELQERISTTALIESVGRYLYELNKELRAIEYPVTFDQYLRGERMMQLSYKRPCDSKADTISIEVYNESKPVGVVRGYYKNTLMRVLDFIPKIGSNIIYEIKDSKDNIRVIAKDVSRQRQRKILVTYKDNNDAEHEILVCDGKLLDANFLFTFTYKREEYVVHKTSIGLGKLLRKGYVIADWNIRLEEDMYYIEMNVYDDDYIEDQYLLLGVFHAVLYG
;
A
#
# COMPACT_ATOMS: atom_id res chain seq x y z
N MET A 1 10.44 -23.53 -3.10
CA MET A 1 10.02 -22.27 -3.76
C MET A 1 8.99 -22.60 -4.82
N LEU A 2 7.96 -21.77 -5.01
CA LEU A 2 7.02 -21.95 -6.12
C LEU A 2 7.52 -21.16 -7.33
N THR A 3 7.28 -21.71 -8.52
CA THR A 3 7.49 -20.99 -9.78
C THR A 3 6.17 -20.93 -10.51
N PHE A 4 5.71 -19.72 -10.82
CA PHE A 4 4.57 -19.48 -11.68
C PHE A 4 5.08 -19.19 -13.08
N LEU A 5 4.67 -19.99 -14.05
CA LEU A 5 4.90 -19.77 -15.46
C LEU A 5 3.56 -19.43 -16.09
N PHE A 6 3.55 -18.48 -17.02
CA PHE A 6 2.35 -18.13 -17.75
C PHE A 6 2.67 -17.79 -19.20
N GLU A 7 1.67 -17.94 -20.06
CA GLU A 7 1.68 -17.45 -21.43
C GLU A 7 0.35 -16.77 -21.72
N LEU A 8 0.38 -15.46 -22.01
CA LEU A 8 -0.83 -14.70 -22.30
C LEU A 8 -1.35 -15.02 -23.71
N ASP A 9 -2.67 -15.13 -23.86
CA ASP A 9 -3.29 -15.01 -25.17
C ASP A 9 -3.21 -13.55 -25.62
N LYS A 10 -2.24 -13.26 -26.49
CA LYS A 10 -1.95 -11.91 -27.01
C LYS A 10 -2.90 -11.50 -28.13
N SER A 11 -3.88 -12.34 -28.49
CA SER A 11 -4.90 -11.97 -29.48
C SER A 11 -5.86 -10.92 -28.89
N LEU A 12 -5.49 -9.65 -29.03
CA LEU A 12 -6.30 -8.52 -28.58
C LEU A 12 -7.62 -8.51 -29.36
N PRO A 13 -8.79 -8.67 -28.70
CA PRO A 13 -10.07 -8.63 -29.39
C PRO A 13 -10.34 -7.22 -29.92
N GLN A 14 -10.94 -7.12 -31.10
CA GLN A 14 -11.43 -5.84 -31.63
C GLN A 14 -12.68 -5.37 -30.87
N LYS A 15 -12.98 -4.06 -30.88
CA LYS A 15 -14.10 -3.45 -30.14
C LYS A 15 -15.47 -4.07 -30.40
N ASP A 16 -15.64 -4.69 -31.56
CA ASP A 16 -16.84 -5.35 -32.05
C ASP A 16 -16.89 -6.85 -31.75
N GLU A 17 -15.81 -7.44 -31.21
CA GLU A 17 -15.80 -8.83 -30.74
C GLU A 17 -16.46 -8.96 -29.37
N SER A 18 -17.22 -10.04 -29.15
CA SER A 18 -17.85 -10.35 -27.86
C SER A 18 -16.85 -10.47 -26.69
N ARG A 19 -15.59 -10.80 -26.98
CA ARG A 19 -14.51 -10.90 -26.00
C ARG A 19 -13.94 -9.54 -25.57
N TYR A 20 -14.22 -8.45 -26.30
CA TYR A 20 -13.74 -7.10 -25.96
C TYR A 20 -14.32 -6.58 -24.65
N ASP A 21 -15.58 -6.90 -24.37
CA ASP A 21 -16.22 -6.53 -23.11
C ASP A 21 -15.53 -7.20 -21.91
N ALA A 22 -15.06 -8.43 -22.07
CA ALA A 22 -14.29 -9.12 -21.04
C ALA A 22 -12.88 -8.51 -20.90
N TYR A 23 -12.19 -8.30 -22.03
CA TYR A 23 -10.87 -7.68 -22.09
C TYR A 23 -10.85 -6.28 -21.45
N SER A 24 -11.80 -5.41 -21.83
CA SER A 24 -11.92 -4.05 -21.27
C SER A 24 -12.31 -4.02 -19.79
N LYS A 25 -12.89 -5.10 -19.27
CA LYS A 25 -13.20 -5.30 -17.84
C LYS A 25 -12.08 -5.99 -17.07
N GLY A 26 -10.92 -6.22 -17.69
CA GLY A 26 -9.76 -6.78 -17.02
C GLY A 26 -9.67 -8.31 -17.06
N PHE A 27 -10.41 -8.99 -17.95
CA PHE A 27 -10.27 -10.42 -18.20
C PHE A 27 -9.44 -10.73 -19.46
N ILE A 28 -8.18 -11.14 -19.24
CA ILE A 28 -7.29 -11.69 -20.27
C ILE A 28 -7.00 -13.15 -19.92
N GLU A 29 -7.11 -14.00 -20.94
CA GLU A 29 -6.87 -15.43 -20.80
C GLU A 29 -5.42 -15.80 -21.14
N GLY A 30 -4.99 -16.96 -20.68
CA GLY A 30 -3.68 -17.51 -20.96
C GLY A 30 -3.46 -18.84 -20.27
N ASP A 31 -2.30 -19.43 -20.51
CA ASP A 31 -1.90 -20.67 -19.89
C ASP A 31 -1.14 -20.37 -18.61
N VAL A 32 -1.44 -21.11 -17.53
CA VAL A 32 -0.76 -20.98 -16.23
C VAL A 32 -0.26 -22.34 -15.79
N THR A 33 1.02 -22.38 -15.42
CA THR A 33 1.66 -23.56 -14.81
C THR A 33 2.29 -23.15 -13.48
N ILE A 34 2.05 -23.92 -12.43
CA ILE A 34 2.67 -23.71 -11.12
C ILE A 34 3.51 -24.93 -10.80
N CYS A 35 4.79 -24.69 -10.53
CA CYS A 35 5.75 -25.72 -10.17
C CYS A 35 6.22 -25.52 -8.72
N ALA A 36 6.46 -26.61 -8.00
CA ALA A 36 7.33 -26.61 -6.83
C ALA A 36 8.61 -27.35 -7.18
N SER A 37 9.74 -26.64 -7.11
CA SER A 37 11.02 -27.13 -7.62
C SER A 37 10.88 -27.56 -9.09
N GLU A 38 11.11 -28.84 -9.44
CA GLU A 38 10.98 -29.34 -10.81
C GLU A 38 9.62 -30.02 -11.09
N ARG A 39 8.73 -30.09 -10.09
CA ARG A 39 7.44 -30.79 -10.23
C ARG A 39 6.33 -29.81 -10.56
N VAL A 40 5.62 -30.08 -11.66
CA VAL A 40 4.36 -29.41 -12.00
C VAL A 40 3.29 -29.83 -10.98
N LEU A 41 2.71 -28.84 -10.31
CA LEU A 41 1.61 -29.02 -9.36
C LEU A 41 0.27 -28.65 -9.98
N PHE A 42 0.27 -27.60 -10.78
CA PHE A 42 -0.93 -27.08 -11.42
C PHE A 42 -0.61 -26.73 -12.87
N GLN A 43 -1.50 -27.08 -13.78
CA GLN A 43 -1.44 -26.61 -15.16
C GLN A 43 -2.85 -26.43 -15.71
N LYS A 44 -3.12 -25.27 -16.30
CA LYS A 44 -4.40 -24.98 -16.91
C LYS A 44 -4.27 -23.95 -18.03
N SER A 45 -4.92 -24.25 -19.15
CA SER A 45 -5.12 -23.32 -20.26
C SER A 45 -6.40 -22.49 -20.14
N CYS A 46 -6.46 -21.36 -20.83
CA CYS A 46 -7.59 -20.42 -20.79
C CYS A 46 -7.90 -19.92 -19.35
N MET A 47 -6.87 -19.73 -18.55
CA MET A 47 -6.97 -19.11 -17.22
C MET A 47 -7.06 -17.60 -17.34
N LYS A 48 -7.89 -16.97 -16.51
CA LYS A 48 -7.94 -15.51 -16.37
C LYS A 48 -6.70 -15.02 -15.60
N VAL A 49 -5.60 -14.81 -16.32
CA VAL A 49 -4.25 -14.60 -15.75
C VAL A 49 -4.18 -13.31 -14.93
N ALA A 50 -4.82 -12.24 -15.40
CA ALA A 50 -4.90 -10.98 -14.67
C ALA A 50 -5.76 -11.09 -13.39
N GLU A 51 -6.86 -11.85 -13.42
CA GLU A 51 -7.70 -12.09 -12.25
C GLU A 51 -6.93 -12.84 -11.15
N LEU A 52 -6.22 -13.91 -11.52
CA LEU A 52 -5.31 -14.60 -10.61
C LEU A 52 -4.26 -13.64 -10.02
N GLY A 53 -3.70 -12.75 -10.84
CA GLY A 53 -2.78 -11.70 -10.39
C GLY A 53 -3.38 -10.75 -9.36
N ILE A 54 -4.65 -10.37 -9.50
CA ILE A 54 -5.34 -9.52 -8.51
C ILE A 54 -5.45 -10.25 -7.17
N TYR A 55 -5.92 -11.51 -7.17
CA TYR A 55 -6.04 -12.32 -5.94
C TYR A 55 -4.70 -12.51 -5.25
N LEU A 56 -3.66 -12.83 -6.03
CA LEU A 56 -2.29 -12.99 -5.52
C LEU A 56 -1.71 -11.69 -4.97
N GLY A 57 -1.92 -10.56 -5.66
CA GLY A 57 -1.46 -9.24 -5.23
C GLY A 57 -2.12 -8.79 -3.93
N GLN A 58 -3.45 -8.93 -3.83
CA GLN A 58 -4.21 -8.62 -2.62
C GLN A 58 -3.80 -9.49 -1.43
N TRP A 59 -3.60 -10.79 -1.65
CA TRP A 59 -3.10 -11.68 -0.61
C TRP A 59 -1.67 -11.31 -0.20
N MET A 60 -0.76 -11.13 -1.16
CA MET A 60 0.64 -10.79 -0.89
C MET A 60 0.75 -9.49 -0.10
N GLU A 61 -0.07 -8.49 -0.44
CA GLU A 61 -0.17 -7.24 0.30
C GLU A 61 -0.54 -7.49 1.76
N GLN A 62 -1.64 -8.21 2.03
CA GLN A 62 -2.07 -8.52 3.40
C GLN A 62 -0.99 -9.27 4.20
N VAL A 63 -0.32 -10.24 3.58
CA VAL A 63 0.73 -11.04 4.27
C VAL A 63 2.02 -10.26 4.49
N GLN A 64 2.47 -9.45 3.53
CA GLN A 64 3.60 -8.54 3.70
C GLN A 64 3.36 -7.56 4.86
N TYR A 65 2.10 -7.35 5.20
CA TYR A 65 1.66 -6.54 6.31
C TYR A 65 1.38 -7.33 7.60
N GLY A 66 1.81 -8.58 7.68
CA GLY A 66 1.76 -9.39 8.89
C GLY A 66 0.41 -10.06 9.14
N GLN A 67 -0.53 -10.02 8.19
CA GLN A 67 -1.77 -10.77 8.30
C GLN A 67 -1.58 -12.21 7.81
N ASN A 68 -2.08 -13.17 8.58
CA ASN A 68 -2.00 -14.59 8.25
C ASN A 68 -3.30 -15.08 7.59
N VAL A 69 -3.70 -14.42 6.49
CA VAL A 69 -4.95 -14.69 5.78
C VAL A 69 -4.81 -15.84 4.79
N HIS A 70 -5.73 -16.80 4.84
CA HIS A 70 -5.83 -17.82 3.79
C HIS A 70 -6.24 -17.15 2.48
N MET A 71 -5.65 -17.58 1.36
CA MET A 71 -6.12 -17.20 0.04
C MET A 71 -6.76 -18.40 -0.63
N ASN A 72 -7.98 -18.20 -1.13
CA ASN A 72 -8.68 -19.15 -1.98
C ASN A 72 -9.02 -18.44 -3.29
N TYR A 73 -8.41 -18.89 -4.37
CA TYR A 73 -8.78 -18.47 -5.72
C TYR A 73 -9.84 -19.43 -6.26
N GLU A 74 -11.03 -18.89 -6.48
CA GLU A 74 -12.22 -19.54 -7.00
C GLU A 74 -12.73 -18.74 -8.19
N THR A 75 -13.49 -19.36 -9.09
CA THR A 75 -14.12 -18.65 -10.22
C THR A 75 -15.63 -18.74 -10.08
N ALA A 76 -16.37 -17.74 -10.55
CA ALA A 76 -17.84 -17.73 -10.50
C ALA A 76 -18.51 -18.99 -11.09
N ASP A 77 -17.82 -19.70 -11.97
CA ASP A 77 -18.33 -20.90 -12.64
C ASP A 77 -18.14 -22.20 -11.81
N ARG A 78 -17.44 -22.15 -10.67
CA ARG A 78 -17.09 -23.32 -9.85
C ARG A 78 -16.90 -22.99 -8.36
N ASP A 79 -17.54 -23.78 -7.50
CA ASP A 79 -17.38 -23.71 -6.03
C ASP A 79 -16.09 -24.42 -5.52
N GLU A 80 -15.24 -24.91 -6.42
CA GLU A 80 -13.99 -25.60 -6.07
C GLU A 80 -12.81 -24.64 -6.05
N ILE A 81 -11.96 -24.76 -5.02
CA ILE A 81 -10.72 -23.97 -4.90
C ILE A 81 -9.74 -24.37 -6.00
N ILE A 82 -9.48 -23.44 -6.92
CA ILE A 82 -8.54 -23.63 -8.03
C ILE A 82 -7.11 -23.57 -7.51
N LEU A 83 -6.81 -22.60 -6.63
CA LEU A 83 -5.53 -22.47 -5.94
C LEU A 83 -5.77 -21.93 -4.53
N GLY A 84 -5.22 -22.62 -3.53
CA GLY A 84 -5.37 -22.26 -2.13
C GLY A 84 -4.02 -22.13 -1.43
N PHE A 85 -3.83 -21.04 -0.67
CA PHE A 85 -2.74 -20.85 0.28
C PHE A 85 -3.33 -20.86 1.69
N SER A 86 -3.00 -21.90 2.46
CA SER A 86 -3.42 -22.00 3.84
C SER A 86 -2.28 -21.70 4.79
N TYR A 87 -2.44 -20.70 5.65
CA TYR A 87 -1.50 -20.44 6.72
C TYR A 87 -1.48 -21.59 7.73
N GLU A 88 -0.28 -21.95 8.17
CA GLU A 88 0.00 -22.85 9.28
C GLU A 88 0.91 -22.15 10.31
N GLU A 89 1.19 -22.80 11.42
CA GLU A 89 2.08 -22.24 12.45
C GLU A 89 3.49 -21.92 11.89
N GLU A 90 4.22 -21.05 12.59
CA GLU A 90 5.62 -20.72 12.30
C GLU A 90 5.89 -20.12 10.89
N ASN A 91 4.99 -19.26 10.39
CA ASN A 91 5.14 -18.60 9.08
C ASN A 91 5.27 -19.60 7.91
N GLN A 92 4.60 -20.74 8.02
CA GLN A 92 4.56 -21.76 7.00
C GLN A 92 3.21 -21.76 6.29
N TRP A 93 3.23 -22.09 5.00
CA TRP A 93 2.05 -22.15 4.16
C TRP A 93 1.93 -23.50 3.50
N ARG A 94 0.70 -24.03 3.51
CA ARG A 94 0.29 -25.18 2.71
C ARG A 94 -0.34 -24.70 1.42
N ILE A 95 0.03 -25.34 0.32
CA ILE A 95 -0.43 -25.00 -1.04
C ILE A 95 -1.25 -26.16 -1.58
N TYR A 96 -2.44 -25.89 -2.07
CA TYR A 96 -3.36 -26.92 -2.52
C TYR A 96 -4.27 -26.46 -3.66
N SER A 97 -4.90 -27.42 -4.33
CA SER A 97 -6.01 -27.21 -5.25
C SER A 97 -7.03 -28.32 -5.04
N SER A 98 -8.24 -27.95 -4.63
CA SER A 98 -9.35 -28.90 -4.56
C SER A 98 -9.76 -29.35 -5.96
N TRP A 99 -9.68 -28.44 -6.94
CA TRP A 99 -10.07 -28.72 -8.31
C TRP A 99 -9.14 -29.72 -9.02
N GLN A 100 -7.81 -29.55 -8.89
CA GLN A 100 -6.85 -30.51 -9.46
C GLN A 100 -6.45 -31.62 -8.48
N GLN A 101 -7.10 -31.68 -7.32
CA GLN A 101 -6.89 -32.68 -6.27
C GLN A 101 -5.41 -32.84 -5.89
N PHE A 102 -4.69 -31.73 -5.76
CA PHE A 102 -3.31 -31.74 -5.28
C PHE A 102 -3.18 -31.01 -3.96
N GLU A 103 -2.27 -31.50 -3.14
CA GLU A 103 -1.78 -30.84 -1.94
C GLU A 103 -0.27 -30.99 -1.90
N LEU A 104 0.44 -29.88 -1.84
CA LEU A 104 1.88 -29.88 -1.67
C LEU A 104 2.21 -30.37 -0.26
N GLN A 105 2.93 -31.49 -0.18
CA GLN A 105 3.33 -32.08 1.10
C GLN A 105 4.35 -31.20 1.83
N GLU A 106 5.21 -30.52 1.08
CA GLU A 106 6.18 -29.56 1.62
C GLU A 106 5.49 -28.26 2.02
N ARG A 107 6.01 -27.62 3.07
CA ARG A 107 5.59 -26.29 3.48
C ARG A 107 6.49 -25.23 2.87
N ILE A 108 5.89 -24.08 2.61
CA ILE A 108 6.59 -22.94 2.04
C ILE A 108 6.58 -21.82 3.06
N SER A 109 7.76 -21.26 3.34
CA SER A 109 7.85 -20.11 4.24
C SER A 109 7.16 -18.89 3.64
N THR A 110 6.60 -18.02 4.49
CA THR A 110 6.00 -16.74 4.10
C THR A 110 6.91 -15.96 3.13
N THR A 111 8.20 -15.84 3.46
CA THR A 111 9.18 -15.13 2.63
C THR A 111 9.29 -15.72 1.23
N ALA A 112 9.46 -17.04 1.13
CA ALA A 112 9.61 -17.71 -0.16
C ALA A 112 8.33 -17.63 -1.01
N LEU A 113 7.15 -17.69 -0.36
CA LEU A 113 5.88 -17.58 -1.05
C LEU A 113 5.63 -16.16 -1.56
N ILE A 114 5.89 -15.13 -0.74
CA ILE A 114 5.84 -13.72 -1.14
C ILE A 114 6.78 -13.45 -2.32
N GLU A 115 8.01 -13.96 -2.28
CA GLU A 115 8.98 -13.80 -3.37
C GLU A 115 8.48 -14.45 -4.67
N SER A 116 7.93 -15.67 -4.57
CA SER A 116 7.36 -16.40 -5.70
C SER A 116 6.21 -15.62 -6.35
N VAL A 117 5.30 -15.08 -5.53
CA VAL A 117 4.17 -14.27 -5.98
C VAL A 117 4.62 -12.92 -6.55
N GLY A 118 5.56 -12.24 -5.88
CA GLY A 118 6.11 -10.97 -6.37
C GLY A 118 6.75 -11.11 -7.74
N ARG A 119 7.49 -12.20 -7.99
CA ARG A 119 8.08 -12.49 -9.30
C ARG A 119 7.02 -12.74 -10.38
N TYR A 120 5.96 -13.48 -10.06
CA TYR A 120 4.83 -13.69 -10.96
C TYR A 120 4.19 -12.36 -11.35
N LEU A 121 3.84 -11.53 -10.36
CA LEU A 121 3.19 -10.24 -10.59
C LEU A 121 4.09 -9.31 -11.40
N TYR A 122 5.40 -9.32 -11.17
CA TYR A 122 6.36 -8.52 -11.92
C TYR A 122 6.40 -8.90 -13.40
N GLU A 123 6.61 -10.18 -13.72
CA GLU A 123 6.67 -10.63 -15.12
C GLU A 123 5.31 -10.44 -15.82
N LEU A 124 4.20 -10.72 -15.13
CA LEU A 124 2.87 -10.50 -15.68
C LEU A 124 2.62 -9.02 -15.97
N ASN A 125 2.94 -8.13 -15.02
CA ASN A 125 2.78 -6.69 -15.20
C ASN A 125 3.59 -6.16 -16.39
N LYS A 126 4.80 -6.69 -16.61
CA LYS A 126 5.63 -6.36 -17.76
C LYS A 126 4.97 -6.75 -19.08
N GLU A 127 4.41 -7.96 -19.18
CA GLU A 127 3.71 -8.38 -20.40
C GLU A 127 2.40 -7.62 -20.64
N LEU A 128 1.60 -7.38 -19.59
CA LEU A 128 0.36 -6.59 -19.67
C LEU A 128 0.62 -5.16 -20.14
N ARG A 129 1.70 -4.54 -19.67
CA ARG A 129 2.13 -3.20 -20.13
C ARG A 129 2.52 -3.19 -21.60
N ALA A 130 3.19 -4.24 -22.07
CA ALA A 130 3.63 -4.33 -23.46
C ALA A 130 2.46 -4.36 -24.46
N ILE A 131 1.27 -4.77 -24.01
CA ILE A 131 0.03 -4.80 -24.79
C ILE A 131 -0.96 -3.69 -24.38
N GLU A 132 -0.51 -2.70 -23.60
CA GLU A 132 -1.32 -1.57 -23.10
C GLU A 132 -2.60 -2.02 -22.38
N TYR A 133 -2.53 -3.12 -21.62
CA TYR A 133 -3.66 -3.65 -20.89
C TYR A 133 -4.12 -2.70 -19.77
N PRO A 134 -5.44 -2.55 -19.51
CA PRO A 134 -5.94 -1.60 -18.52
C PRO A 134 -5.63 -1.95 -17.06
N VAL A 135 -5.34 -3.22 -16.76
CA VAL A 135 -4.97 -3.66 -15.39
C VAL A 135 -3.45 -3.66 -15.24
N THR A 136 -2.97 -3.05 -14.16
CA THR A 136 -1.57 -3.13 -13.75
C THR A 136 -1.44 -3.64 -12.30
N PHE A 137 -0.24 -4.07 -11.95
CA PHE A 137 0.08 -4.60 -10.62
C PHE A 137 1.09 -3.73 -9.86
N ASP A 138 1.30 -2.49 -10.30
CA ASP A 138 2.29 -1.60 -9.70
C ASP A 138 1.98 -1.28 -8.24
N GLN A 139 0.70 -1.27 -7.85
CA GLN A 139 0.30 -1.08 -6.44
C GLN A 139 0.80 -2.20 -5.50
N TYR A 140 1.14 -3.37 -6.05
CA TYR A 140 1.66 -4.52 -5.30
C TYR A 140 3.18 -4.66 -5.41
N LEU A 141 3.80 -4.01 -6.40
CA LEU A 141 5.21 -4.10 -6.69
C LEU A 141 5.94 -2.88 -6.14
N ARG A 142 6.86 -3.11 -5.20
CA ARG A 142 7.74 -2.06 -4.67
C ARG A 142 8.98 -1.96 -5.55
N GLY A 143 9.42 -0.73 -5.78
CA GLY A 143 10.76 -0.48 -6.34
C GLY A 143 11.87 -0.82 -5.35
N GLU A 144 13.11 -0.54 -5.73
CA GLU A 144 14.22 -0.54 -4.78
C GLU A 144 13.95 0.51 -3.70
N ARG A 145 14.18 0.16 -2.42
CA ARG A 145 14.01 1.11 -1.32
C ARG A 145 15.14 2.14 -1.38
N MET A 146 14.79 3.36 -1.73
CA MET A 146 15.72 4.49 -1.83
C MET A 146 16.01 5.14 -0.48
N MET A 147 15.04 5.13 0.43
CA MET A 147 15.14 5.78 1.74
C MET A 147 14.20 5.13 2.75
N GLN A 148 14.56 5.20 4.04
CA GLN A 148 13.71 4.79 5.15
C GLN A 148 13.69 5.87 6.23
N LEU A 149 12.51 6.42 6.51
CA LEU A 149 12.29 7.30 7.66
C LEU A 149 11.63 6.51 8.80
N SER A 150 12.03 6.76 10.04
CA SER A 150 11.41 6.14 11.20
C SER A 150 11.32 7.07 12.40
N TYR A 151 10.34 6.83 13.25
CA TYR A 151 10.20 7.52 14.54
C TYR A 151 9.40 6.68 15.54
N LYS A 152 9.61 6.95 16.84
CA LYS A 152 8.92 6.28 17.95
C LYS A 152 8.05 7.27 18.70
N ARG A 153 6.84 6.86 19.07
CA ARG A 153 5.93 7.69 19.86
C ARG A 153 5.20 6.91 20.95
N PRO A 154 4.88 7.52 22.10
CA PRO A 154 4.10 6.88 23.15
C PRO A 154 2.65 6.61 22.73
N CYS A 155 2.10 5.47 23.17
CA CYS A 155 0.71 5.09 22.88
C CYS A 155 -0.33 6.02 23.52
N ASP A 156 -0.05 6.58 24.69
CA ASP A 156 -1.00 7.36 25.49
C ASP A 156 -1.18 8.81 25.02
N SER A 157 -0.39 9.25 24.05
CA SER A 157 -0.42 10.64 23.58
C SER A 157 -1.43 10.80 22.45
N LYS A 158 -2.63 11.33 22.74
CA LYS A 158 -3.59 11.76 21.70
C LYS A 158 -3.03 12.86 20.78
N ALA A 159 -2.04 13.60 21.26
CA ALA A 159 -1.34 14.62 20.51
C ALA A 159 0.14 14.51 20.80
N ASP A 160 0.98 14.42 19.77
CA ASP A 160 2.43 14.39 19.87
C ASP A 160 2.99 15.77 20.28
N THR A 161 2.56 16.28 21.44
CA THR A 161 2.96 17.62 21.93
C THR A 161 4.42 17.69 22.36
N ILE A 162 5.00 16.52 22.60
CA ILE A 162 6.42 16.30 22.79
C ILE A 162 7.05 16.19 21.41
N SER A 163 8.15 16.91 21.19
CA SER A 163 8.97 16.79 19.99
C SER A 163 9.49 15.35 19.83
N ILE A 164 9.18 14.72 18.70
CA ILE A 164 9.63 13.38 18.34
C ILE A 164 10.71 13.50 17.27
N GLU A 165 11.88 12.94 17.53
CA GLU A 165 12.95 12.87 16.53
C GLU A 165 12.59 11.88 15.41
N VAL A 166 12.89 12.30 14.18
CA VAL A 166 12.76 11.49 12.97
C VAL A 166 14.14 11.09 12.51
N TYR A 167 14.31 9.81 12.22
CA TYR A 167 15.55 9.24 11.74
C TYR A 167 15.40 8.85 10.28
N ASN A 168 16.43 9.10 9.48
CA ASN A 168 16.66 8.40 8.22
C ASN A 168 17.69 7.32 8.51
N GLU A 169 17.26 6.06 8.48
CA GLU A 169 18.01 4.93 9.04
C GLU A 169 18.44 5.24 10.49
N SER A 170 19.73 5.52 10.72
CA SER A 170 20.28 5.84 12.04
C SER A 170 20.59 7.34 12.22
N LYS A 171 20.37 8.18 11.21
CA LYS A 171 20.73 9.60 11.25
C LYS A 171 19.51 10.46 11.58
N PRO A 172 19.57 11.34 12.60
CA PRO A 172 18.47 12.26 12.86
C PRO A 172 18.35 13.27 11.70
N VAL A 173 17.16 13.37 11.13
CA VAL A 173 16.88 14.25 9.97
C VAL A 173 15.87 15.35 10.28
N GLY A 174 15.17 15.27 11.42
CA GLY A 174 14.19 16.28 11.77
C GLY A 174 13.41 15.94 13.00
N VAL A 175 12.38 16.75 13.26
CA VAL A 175 11.50 16.60 14.41
C VAL A 175 10.06 16.78 13.96
N VAL A 176 9.18 15.92 14.46
CA VAL A 176 7.73 16.04 14.31
C VAL A 176 7.12 16.45 15.64
N ARG A 177 6.17 17.38 15.61
CA ARG A 177 5.49 17.86 16.82
C ARG A 177 4.07 18.29 16.49
N GLY A 178 3.12 17.89 17.32
CA GLY A 178 1.77 18.46 17.37
C GLY A 178 1.69 19.62 18.36
N TYR A 179 0.89 20.64 18.08
CA TYR A 179 0.57 21.69 19.03
C TYR A 179 -0.85 22.19 18.84
N TYR A 180 -1.41 22.78 19.90
CA TYR A 180 -2.71 23.42 19.87
C TYR A 180 -2.53 24.94 19.83
N LYS A 181 -3.34 25.63 19.02
CA LYS A 181 -3.34 27.09 18.99
C LYS A 181 -3.63 27.72 20.35
N ASN A 182 -4.44 27.06 21.19
CA ASN A 182 -4.72 27.45 22.56
C ASN A 182 -5.31 26.28 23.38
N THR A 183 -5.43 26.46 24.70
CA THR A 183 -5.97 25.46 25.63
C THR A 183 -7.43 25.10 25.34
N LEU A 184 -8.23 26.03 24.79
CA LEU A 184 -9.63 25.78 24.45
C LEU A 184 -9.73 24.76 23.29
N MET A 185 -8.92 24.93 22.25
CA MET A 185 -8.86 23.99 21.12
C MET A 185 -8.47 22.58 21.57
N ARG A 186 -7.56 22.47 22.55
CA ARG A 186 -7.22 21.17 23.16
C ARG A 186 -8.41 20.48 23.83
N VAL A 187 -9.31 21.25 24.45
CA VAL A 187 -10.50 20.68 25.10
C VAL A 187 -11.55 20.23 24.06
N LEU A 188 -11.67 20.96 22.94
CA LEU A 188 -12.63 20.63 21.88
C LEU A 188 -12.33 19.29 21.19
N ASP A 189 -11.06 18.86 21.14
CA ASP A 189 -10.66 17.56 20.58
C ASP A 189 -11.15 16.34 21.38
N PHE A 190 -11.59 16.54 22.62
CA PHE A 190 -12.23 15.48 23.40
C PHE A 190 -13.72 15.32 23.07
N ILE A 191 -14.28 16.18 22.21
CA ILE A 191 -15.69 16.14 21.82
C ILE A 191 -15.81 15.36 20.50
N PRO A 192 -16.46 14.17 20.47
CA PRO A 192 -16.46 13.23 19.34
C PRO A 192 -17.19 13.68 18.05
N LYS A 193 -17.46 14.99 17.89
CA LYS A 193 -18.11 15.59 16.71
C LYS A 193 -17.36 16.81 16.14
N ILE A 194 -16.32 17.26 16.82
CA ILE A 194 -15.46 18.35 16.36
C ILE A 194 -14.21 17.66 15.81
N GLY A 195 -13.84 17.97 14.56
CA GLY A 195 -12.61 17.43 13.96
C GLY A 195 -11.37 17.77 14.78
N SER A 196 -10.22 17.20 14.41
CA SER A 196 -8.97 17.42 15.15
C SER A 196 -8.55 18.89 15.07
N ASN A 197 -8.26 19.53 16.20
CA ASN A 197 -7.76 20.90 16.27
C ASN A 197 -6.24 20.95 16.51
N ILE A 198 -5.57 19.79 16.47
CA ILE A 198 -4.11 19.69 16.51
C ILE A 198 -3.54 20.22 15.19
N ILE A 199 -2.52 21.07 15.30
CA ILE A 199 -1.67 21.49 14.20
C ILE A 199 -0.37 20.71 14.32
N TYR A 200 0.04 20.04 13.25
CA TYR A 200 1.30 19.34 13.20
C TYR A 200 2.35 20.18 12.49
N GLU A 201 3.54 20.24 13.05
CA GLU A 201 4.73 20.81 12.43
C GLU A 201 5.82 19.76 12.25
N ILE A 202 6.53 19.87 11.13
CA ILE A 202 7.75 19.11 10.88
C ILE A 202 8.87 20.09 10.65
N LYS A 203 9.96 19.90 11.39
CA LYS A 203 11.17 20.68 11.26
C LYS A 203 12.32 19.84 10.71
N ASP A 204 13.18 20.46 9.92
CA ASP A 204 14.43 19.84 9.48
C ASP A 204 15.49 19.82 10.60
N SER A 205 16.64 19.22 10.33
CA SER A 205 17.77 19.15 11.26
C SER A 205 18.40 20.51 11.61
N LYS A 206 18.01 21.58 10.92
CA LYS A 206 18.43 22.97 11.17
C LYS A 206 17.34 23.78 11.89
N ASP A 207 16.30 23.13 12.40
CA ASP A 207 15.13 23.73 13.07
C ASP A 207 14.24 24.60 12.17
N ASN A 208 14.39 24.50 10.83
CA ASN A 208 13.47 25.19 9.92
C ASN A 208 12.17 24.41 9.78
N ILE A 209 11.04 25.11 9.83
CA ILE A 209 9.72 24.51 9.59
C ILE A 209 9.61 24.16 8.12
N ARG A 210 9.45 22.86 7.83
CA ARG A 210 9.26 22.32 6.48
C ARG A 210 7.81 21.98 6.20
N VAL A 211 7.04 21.55 7.20
CA VAL A 211 5.61 21.26 7.03
C VAL A 211 4.80 21.84 8.16
N ILE A 212 3.61 22.34 7.83
CA ILE A 212 2.51 22.58 8.75
C ILE A 212 1.27 21.87 8.21
N ALA A 213 0.72 20.92 8.97
CA ALA A 213 -0.52 20.24 8.63
C ALA A 213 -1.64 20.58 9.62
N LYS A 214 -2.83 20.92 9.12
CA LYS A 214 -4.00 21.26 9.93
C LYS A 214 -5.27 20.70 9.31
N ASP A 215 -6.16 20.16 10.14
CA ASP A 215 -7.51 19.79 9.71
C ASP A 215 -8.30 21.08 9.38
N VAL A 216 -8.92 21.10 8.19
CA VAL A 216 -9.77 22.20 7.71
C VAL A 216 -11.18 21.71 7.33
N SER A 217 -11.54 20.51 7.79
CA SER A 217 -12.81 19.86 7.53
C SER A 217 -14.00 20.72 7.91
N ARG A 218 -15.01 20.79 7.04
CA ARG A 218 -16.28 21.47 7.27
C ARG A 218 -17.44 20.56 6.90
N GLN A 219 -17.83 19.68 7.82
CA GLN A 219 -18.88 18.65 7.73
C GLN A 219 -18.82 17.70 6.49
N ARG A 220 -19.15 16.43 6.71
CA ARG A 220 -19.25 15.30 5.74
C ARG A 220 -17.98 14.82 5.04
N GLN A 221 -16.98 15.64 4.75
CA GLN A 221 -15.74 15.19 4.09
C GLN A 221 -14.51 15.71 4.84
N ARG A 222 -13.59 14.81 5.20
CA ARG A 222 -12.35 15.17 5.86
C ARG A 222 -11.39 15.84 4.87
N LYS A 223 -10.84 16.98 5.26
CA LYS A 223 -9.92 17.80 4.46
C LYS A 223 -8.80 18.30 5.33
N ILE A 224 -7.57 18.03 4.94
CA ILE A 224 -6.37 18.42 5.67
C ILE A 224 -5.55 19.34 4.78
N LEU A 225 -5.23 20.54 5.27
CA LEU A 225 -4.32 21.44 4.58
C LEU A 225 -2.91 21.16 5.05
N VAL A 226 -2.03 20.81 4.12
CA VAL A 226 -0.60 20.62 4.31
C VAL A 226 0.12 21.76 3.61
N THR A 227 0.73 22.65 4.38
CA THR A 227 1.63 23.69 3.87
C THR A 227 3.04 23.13 3.92
N TYR A 228 3.68 22.95 2.76
CA TYR A 228 5.02 22.39 2.61
C TYR A 228 5.98 23.43 2.04
N LYS A 229 7.17 23.55 2.62
CA LYS A 229 8.28 24.35 2.07
C LYS A 229 9.32 23.43 1.48
N ASP A 230 9.52 23.54 0.17
CA ASP A 230 10.49 22.73 -0.56
C ASP A 230 11.94 23.13 -0.23
N ASN A 231 12.90 22.45 -0.87
CA ASN A 231 14.33 22.71 -0.64
C ASN A 231 14.79 24.10 -1.15
N ASN A 232 13.99 24.76 -1.98
CA ASN A 232 14.20 26.14 -2.44
C ASN A 232 13.42 27.15 -1.58
N ASP A 233 12.86 26.71 -0.45
CA ASP A 233 11.99 27.47 0.45
C ASP A 233 10.72 28.02 -0.24
N ALA A 234 10.34 27.46 -1.39
CA ALA A 234 9.07 27.79 -2.01
C ALA A 234 7.93 27.08 -1.26
N GLU A 235 6.88 27.82 -0.97
CA GLU A 235 5.74 27.34 -0.20
C GLU A 235 4.66 26.76 -1.11
N HIS A 236 4.20 25.56 -0.78
CA HIS A 236 3.19 24.80 -1.50
C HIS A 236 2.03 24.48 -0.56
N GLU A 237 0.82 24.87 -0.95
CA GLU A 237 -0.40 24.49 -0.24
C GLU A 237 -1.03 23.26 -0.88
N ILE A 238 -1.15 22.18 -0.12
CA ILE A 238 -1.63 20.88 -0.60
C ILE A 238 -2.85 20.49 0.22
N LEU A 239 -3.97 20.28 -0.48
CA LEU A 239 -5.22 19.88 0.14
C LEU A 239 -5.40 18.37 0.02
N VAL A 240 -5.25 17.65 1.13
CA VAL A 240 -5.48 16.21 1.23
C VAL A 240 -6.95 15.96 1.55
N CYS A 241 -7.67 15.33 0.62
CA CYS A 241 -9.10 15.08 0.74
C CYS A 241 -9.39 13.60 0.93
N ASP A 242 -10.30 13.28 1.84
CA ASP A 242 -10.87 11.94 1.98
C ASP A 242 -11.67 11.56 0.73
N GLY A 243 -11.42 10.37 0.21
CA GLY A 243 -12.07 9.78 -0.94
C GLY A 243 -13.37 9.07 -0.56
N LYS A 244 -13.98 8.35 -1.51
CA LYS A 244 -15.11 7.47 -1.18
C LYS A 244 -14.57 6.21 -0.48
N LEU A 245 -15.06 5.91 0.72
CA LEU A 245 -14.83 4.64 1.41
C LEU A 245 -15.17 3.46 0.48
N LEU A 246 -14.16 2.65 0.18
CA LEU A 246 -14.31 1.34 -0.43
C LEU A 246 -13.77 0.36 0.63
N ASP A 247 -14.69 -0.25 1.38
CA ASP A 247 -14.43 -1.12 2.54
C ASP A 247 -13.67 -0.46 3.69
N ALA A 248 -13.18 -1.26 4.66
CA ALA A 248 -12.45 -0.83 5.86
C ALA A 248 -11.11 -0.09 5.57
N ASN A 249 -10.89 0.34 4.33
CA ASN A 249 -9.74 1.07 3.87
C ASN A 249 -10.10 2.54 3.64
N PHE A 250 -9.27 3.42 4.21
CA PHE A 250 -9.36 4.86 4.01
C PHE A 250 -8.56 5.25 2.76
N LEU A 251 -9.19 6.04 1.89
CA LEU A 251 -8.59 6.55 0.66
C LEU A 251 -8.44 8.05 0.78
N PHE A 252 -7.27 8.61 0.53
CA PHE A 252 -7.09 10.06 0.42
C PHE A 252 -6.48 10.44 -0.92
N THR A 253 -6.78 11.63 -1.41
CA THR A 253 -6.25 12.15 -2.67
C THR A 253 -5.69 13.55 -2.47
N PHE A 254 -4.63 13.87 -3.19
CA PHE A 254 -4.09 15.23 -3.26
C PHE A 254 -3.36 15.45 -4.58
N THR A 255 -3.11 16.73 -4.90
CA THR A 255 -2.36 17.12 -6.08
C THR A 255 -1.08 17.86 -5.67
N TYR A 256 0.04 17.48 -6.27
CA TYR A 256 1.34 18.15 -6.10
C TYR A 256 2.11 18.12 -7.42
N LYS A 257 2.79 19.22 -7.78
CA LYS A 257 3.53 19.36 -9.06
C LYS A 257 2.69 18.96 -10.31
N ARG A 258 1.37 19.24 -10.30
CA ARG A 258 0.38 18.87 -11.36
C ARG A 258 0.12 17.38 -11.53
N GLU A 259 0.54 16.56 -10.57
CA GLU A 259 0.24 15.13 -10.54
C GLU A 259 -0.72 14.79 -9.41
N GLU A 260 -1.57 13.79 -9.63
CA GLU A 260 -2.48 13.26 -8.61
C GLU A 260 -1.80 12.12 -7.86
N TYR A 261 -1.99 12.13 -6.54
CA TYR A 261 -1.50 11.12 -5.63
C TYR A 261 -2.66 10.51 -4.86
N VAL A 262 -2.53 9.22 -4.58
CA VAL A 262 -3.54 8.46 -3.86
C VAL A 262 -2.89 7.81 -2.64
N VAL A 263 -3.43 8.09 -1.46
CA VAL A 263 -3.04 7.45 -0.20
C VAL A 263 -4.04 6.36 0.11
N HIS A 264 -3.56 5.12 0.20
CA HIS A 264 -4.31 4.00 0.72
C HIS A 264 -3.90 3.77 2.16
N LYS A 265 -4.86 3.70 3.09
CA LYS A 265 -4.59 3.41 4.50
C LYS A 265 -5.57 2.36 5.01
N THR A 266 -5.06 1.36 5.73
CA THR A 266 -5.91 0.38 6.42
C THR A 266 -6.17 0.81 7.87
N SER A 267 -7.17 0.22 8.51
CA SER A 267 -7.47 0.45 9.94
C SER A 267 -6.34 0.05 10.89
N ILE A 268 -5.38 -0.76 10.43
CA ILE A 268 -4.31 -1.38 11.25
C ILE A 268 -2.99 -0.60 11.14
N GLY A 269 -3.03 0.65 10.67
CA GLY A 269 -1.86 1.54 10.66
C GLY A 269 -0.92 1.37 9.45
N LEU A 270 -1.34 0.63 8.44
CA LEU A 270 -0.59 0.45 7.21
C LEU A 270 -1.06 1.44 6.18
N GLY A 271 -0.18 1.84 5.28
CA GLY A 271 -0.61 2.55 4.10
C GLY A 271 0.47 2.73 3.06
N LYS A 272 0.01 3.21 1.91
CA LYS A 272 0.79 3.38 0.70
C LYS A 272 0.44 4.73 0.09
N LEU A 273 1.45 5.35 -0.49
CA LEU A 273 1.30 6.50 -1.36
C LEU A 273 1.57 6.06 -2.80
N LEU A 274 0.58 6.30 -3.65
CA LEU A 274 0.60 5.96 -5.06
C LEU A 274 0.71 7.23 -5.92
N ARG A 275 1.51 7.14 -6.98
CA ARG A 275 1.58 8.12 -8.07
C ARG A 275 1.36 7.38 -9.38
N LYS A 276 0.32 7.73 -10.14
CA LYS A 276 -0.06 7.02 -11.38
C LYS A 276 -0.18 5.48 -11.18
N GLY A 277 -0.63 5.05 -10.01
CA GLY A 277 -0.75 3.63 -9.63
C GLY A 277 0.51 2.98 -9.06
N TYR A 278 1.68 3.61 -9.16
CA TYR A 278 2.94 3.08 -8.62
C TYR A 278 3.12 3.43 -7.16
N VAL A 279 3.59 2.46 -6.37
CA VAL A 279 3.99 2.71 -4.97
C VAL A 279 5.27 3.54 -4.94
N ILE A 280 5.15 4.80 -4.51
CA ILE A 280 6.29 5.69 -4.33
C ILE A 280 6.76 5.73 -2.87
N ALA A 281 5.85 5.45 -1.94
CA ALA A 281 6.18 5.26 -0.53
C ALA A 281 5.17 4.33 0.14
N ASP A 282 5.59 3.66 1.20
CA ASP A 282 4.70 2.95 2.12
C ASP A 282 5.09 3.19 3.56
N TRP A 283 4.18 2.84 4.47
CA TRP A 283 4.44 2.92 5.89
C TRP A 283 3.79 1.78 6.67
N ASN A 284 4.42 1.47 7.79
CA ASN A 284 4.01 0.46 8.73
C ASN A 284 4.08 1.03 10.14
N ILE A 285 2.99 0.87 10.90
CA ILE A 285 2.94 1.19 12.33
C ILE A 285 2.91 -0.12 13.10
N ARG A 286 3.96 -0.36 13.88
CA ARG A 286 4.06 -1.51 14.78
C ARG A 286 3.92 -1.06 16.22
N LEU A 287 3.28 -1.88 17.03
CA LEU A 287 3.25 -1.69 18.48
C LEU A 287 4.45 -2.43 19.09
N GLU A 288 5.35 -1.69 19.71
CA GLU A 288 6.51 -2.20 20.46
C GLU A 288 6.36 -1.75 21.91
N GLU A 289 5.91 -2.67 22.78
CA GLU A 289 5.59 -2.37 24.18
C GLU A 289 4.55 -1.23 24.28
N ASP A 290 4.92 -0.11 24.90
CA ASP A 290 4.07 1.08 25.07
C ASP A 290 4.35 2.18 24.02
N MET A 291 5.05 1.82 22.94
CA MET A 291 5.45 2.73 21.87
C MET A 291 4.93 2.26 20.51
N TYR A 292 4.35 3.18 19.75
CA TYR A 292 4.20 2.97 18.31
C TYR A 292 5.54 3.23 17.62
N TYR A 293 6.05 2.24 16.92
CA TYR A 293 7.15 2.39 15.97
C TYR A 293 6.59 2.60 14.58
N ILE A 294 6.95 3.74 13.99
CA ILE A 294 6.53 4.11 12.66
C ILE A 294 7.72 4.00 11.72
N GLU A 295 7.54 3.28 10.62
CA GLU A 295 8.53 3.14 9.56
C GLU A 295 7.89 3.52 8.23
N MET A 296 8.52 4.41 7.49
CA MET A 296 8.11 4.83 6.14
C MET A 296 9.25 4.54 5.17
N ASN A 297 8.97 3.76 4.13
CA ASN A 297 9.92 3.47 3.07
C ASN A 297 9.55 4.27 1.82
N VAL A 298 10.55 4.79 1.13
CA VAL A 298 10.39 5.54 -0.13
C VAL A 298 11.12 4.79 -1.23
N TYR A 299 10.45 4.64 -2.37
CA TYR A 299 10.89 3.82 -3.50
C TYR A 299 11.15 4.65 -4.77
N ASP A 300 10.89 5.95 -4.72
CA ASP A 300 11.00 6.88 -5.84
C ASP A 300 12.02 7.97 -5.48
N ASP A 301 13.09 8.08 -6.28
CA ASP A 301 14.23 8.96 -6.03
C ASP A 301 13.89 10.44 -6.15
N ASP A 302 12.93 10.78 -7.03
CA ASP A 302 12.40 12.13 -7.20
C ASP A 302 11.89 12.73 -5.87
N TYR A 303 11.51 11.89 -4.90
CA TYR A 303 10.90 12.31 -3.64
C TYR A 303 11.81 12.16 -2.42
N ILE A 304 13.07 11.77 -2.60
CA ILE A 304 14.07 11.84 -1.51
C ILE A 304 14.24 13.30 -1.07
N GLU A 305 14.28 14.21 -2.03
CA GLU A 305 14.36 15.65 -1.77
C GLU A 305 13.07 16.23 -1.16
N ASP A 306 11.93 15.62 -1.46
CA ASP A 306 10.62 15.98 -0.92
C ASP A 306 10.25 15.12 0.33
N GLN A 307 11.23 14.55 1.06
CA GLN A 307 10.98 13.61 2.17
C GLN A 307 10.02 14.15 3.25
N TYR A 308 10.10 15.45 3.55
CA TYR A 308 9.25 16.07 4.57
C TYR A 308 7.81 16.21 4.09
N LEU A 309 7.58 16.35 2.78
CA LEU A 309 6.23 16.32 2.23
C LEU A 309 5.60 14.94 2.45
N LEU A 310 6.34 13.87 2.12
CA LEU A 310 5.86 12.49 2.31
C LEU A 310 5.50 12.24 3.78
N LEU A 311 6.42 12.60 4.68
CA LEU A 311 6.21 12.50 6.13
C LEU A 311 5.03 13.36 6.59
N GLY A 312 4.88 14.58 6.04
CA GLY A 312 3.79 15.51 6.33
C GLY A 312 2.42 14.99 5.95
N VAL A 313 2.28 14.48 4.72
CA VAL A 313 1.04 13.87 4.21
C VAL A 313 0.69 12.62 5.02
N PHE A 314 1.68 11.77 5.28
CA PHE A 314 1.50 10.57 6.07
C PHE A 314 1.02 10.90 7.50
N HIS A 315 1.72 11.80 8.20
CA HIS A 315 1.39 12.20 9.57
C HIS A 315 0.00 12.88 9.62
N ALA A 316 -0.32 13.71 8.63
CA ALA A 316 -1.64 14.32 8.47
C ALA A 316 -2.74 13.26 8.37
N VAL A 317 -2.58 12.28 7.47
CA VAL A 317 -3.55 11.20 7.23
C VAL A 317 -3.67 10.25 8.43
N LEU A 318 -2.58 10.03 9.16
CA LEU A 318 -2.60 9.19 10.36
C LEU A 318 -3.41 9.77 11.51
N TYR A 319 -3.26 11.07 11.80
CA TYR A 319 -3.65 11.64 13.10
C TYR A 319 -4.73 12.71 13.08
N GLY A 320 -5.11 13.22 11.91
CA GLY A 320 -6.26 14.13 11.81
C GLY A 320 -7.61 13.44 11.80
#